data_AF-Q5TPV8-F1
#
_entry.id   AF-Q5TPV8-F1
#
_cell.length_a   1.000
_cell.length_b   1.000
_cell.length_c   1.000
_cell.angle_alpha   90.00
_cell.angle_beta   90.00
_cell.angle_gamma   90.00
#
_symmetry.space_group_name_H-M   'P 1'
#
loop_
_entity.id
_entity.type
_entity.pdbx_description
1 polymer ?
#
loop_
_entity_poly.entity_id
_entity_poly.type
_entity_poly.pdbx_seq_one_letter_code
_entity_poly.pdbx_strand_id
1 'polypeptide(L)'
;MVNRTNSISSTFEQLLRFQGAFPRQLSLSRSFASIVSTLAIQMDQERSNFTVGANAPVVLVFAQSHRIANADFESARRMLRGSFEQFPDLYFAFVTNDGATFRQLTNFTGTTHSRSADEHYHIIETGQTAIATFQDQLGQILRTIPQRLMAPDCHTASNRDLWRAPVVREEYEQYLTPGVELRYRLGQLFLRNSEHVRVQFMNTDYGEFTVCEGRNYRVAPEHCQTTGPGLESLWFNHTRPCDGIMDHACRSLYYTVRLESSNVMCNE
;
A
#
# COMPACT_ATOMS: atom_id res chain seq x y z
N MET A 1 -8.75 3.44 20.43
CA MET A 1 -8.64 2.81 19.11
C MET A 1 -8.29 3.90 18.13
N VAL A 2 -7.48 3.57 17.13
CA VAL A 2 -7.13 4.50 16.07
C VAL A 2 -8.31 4.60 15.10
N ASN A 3 -8.84 5.79 14.92
CA ASN A 3 -9.81 6.08 13.87
C ASN A 3 -9.08 6.18 12.53
N ARG A 4 -9.82 5.99 11.43
CA ARG A 4 -9.29 6.12 10.06
C ARG A 4 -8.54 7.45 9.89
N THR A 5 -7.30 7.39 9.43
CA THR A 5 -6.45 8.55 9.16
C THR A 5 -5.46 8.23 8.05
N ASN A 6 -5.07 9.25 7.29
CA ASN A 6 -4.02 9.17 6.27
C ASN A 6 -2.65 9.63 6.82
N SER A 7 -2.57 10.03 8.10
CA SER A 7 -1.36 10.55 8.73
C SER A 7 -0.78 9.55 9.73
N ILE A 8 0.49 9.19 9.53
CA ILE A 8 1.26 8.37 10.48
C ILE A 8 1.36 9.08 11.83
N SER A 9 1.62 10.39 11.84
CA SER A 9 1.69 11.18 13.08
C SER A 9 0.37 11.16 13.84
N SER A 10 -0.76 11.34 13.13
CA SER A 10 -2.09 11.26 13.72
C SER A 10 -2.37 9.87 14.31
N THR A 11 -1.89 8.81 13.66
CA THR A 11 -1.97 7.44 14.20
C THR A 11 -1.29 7.34 15.56
N PHE A 12 -0.05 7.83 15.68
CA PHE A 12 0.68 7.81 16.95
C PHE A 12 0.06 8.70 18.02
N GLU A 13 -0.43 9.88 17.67
CA GLU A 13 -1.13 10.76 18.61
C GLU A 13 -2.40 10.10 19.17
N GLN A 14 -3.19 9.46 18.31
CA GLN A 14 -4.40 8.75 18.72
C GLN A 14 -4.08 7.53 19.60
N LEU A 15 -3.00 6.82 19.30
CA LEU A 15 -2.51 5.73 20.15
C LEU A 15 -2.10 6.28 21.52
N LEU A 16 -1.30 7.35 21.57
CA LEU A 16 -0.82 7.95 22.82
C LEU A 16 -1.95 8.48 23.70
N ARG A 17 -2.99 9.05 23.07
CA ARG A 17 -4.16 9.61 23.76
C ARG A 17 -5.24 8.58 24.08
N PHE A 18 -5.04 7.31 23.74
CA PHE A 18 -6.06 6.30 24.01
C PHE A 18 -6.15 5.98 25.50
N GLN A 19 -7.29 6.33 26.12
CA GLN A 19 -7.58 6.08 27.54
C GLN A 19 -8.60 4.95 27.76
N GLY A 20 -9.04 4.27 26.69
CA GLY A 20 -10.03 3.19 26.80
C GLY A 20 -9.43 1.86 27.25
N ALA A 21 -10.27 0.95 27.73
CA ALA A 21 -9.86 -0.43 27.98
C ALA A 21 -9.71 -1.19 26.65
N PHE A 22 -8.63 -1.96 26.50
CA PHE A 22 -8.53 -2.91 25.39
C PHE A 22 -9.63 -3.98 25.52
N PRO A 23 -10.27 -4.38 24.40
CA PRO A 23 -11.33 -5.38 24.44
C PRO A 23 -10.77 -6.72 24.96
N ARG A 24 -11.46 -7.35 25.92
CA ARG A 24 -11.02 -8.59 26.57
C ARG A 24 -10.91 -9.80 25.64
N GLN A 25 -11.56 -9.73 24.48
CA GLN A 25 -11.54 -10.76 23.45
C GLN A 25 -11.38 -10.06 22.10
N LEU A 26 -10.48 -10.59 21.28
CA LEU A 26 -10.32 -10.18 19.89
C LEU A 26 -11.25 -11.05 19.05
N SER A 27 -12.29 -10.46 18.45
CA SER A 27 -13.12 -11.13 17.44
C SER A 27 -12.63 -10.71 16.06
N LEU A 28 -11.60 -11.39 15.58
CA LEU A 28 -10.95 -11.08 14.31
C LEU A 28 -11.93 -11.18 13.15
N SER A 29 -12.78 -12.20 13.14
CA SER A 29 -13.77 -12.41 12.07
C SER A 29 -14.74 -11.24 11.91
N ARG A 30 -15.31 -10.73 13.01
CA ARG A 30 -16.23 -9.57 12.97
C ARG A 30 -15.51 -8.29 12.56
N SER A 31 -14.30 -8.08 13.09
CA SER A 31 -13.47 -6.93 12.70
C SER A 31 -13.14 -6.96 11.21
N PHE A 32 -12.75 -8.11 10.66
CA PHE A 32 -12.46 -8.25 9.23
C PHE A 32 -13.69 -8.02 8.35
N ALA A 33 -14.87 -8.50 8.74
CA ALA A 33 -16.10 -8.22 7.99
C ALA A 33 -16.37 -6.71 7.89
N SER A 34 -16.20 -5.97 8.99
CA SER A 34 -16.36 -4.51 9.00
C SER A 34 -15.31 -3.81 8.13
N ILE A 35 -14.06 -4.28 8.15
CA ILE A 35 -12.97 -3.73 7.34
C ILE A 35 -13.27 -3.94 5.86
N VAL A 36 -13.63 -5.16 5.46
CA VAL A 36 -13.98 -5.49 4.07
C VAL A 36 -15.11 -4.61 3.54
N SER A 37 -16.18 -4.43 4.32
CA SER A 37 -17.28 -3.52 3.96
C SER A 37 -16.82 -2.07 3.77
N THR A 38 -15.98 -1.58 4.69
CA THR A 38 -15.43 -0.22 4.62
C THR A 38 -14.55 -0.02 3.38
N LEU A 39 -13.69 -1.00 3.08
CA LEU A 39 -12.79 -0.95 1.93
C LEU A 39 -13.53 -1.02 0.60
N ALA A 40 -14.61 -1.82 0.53
CA ALA A 40 -15.45 -1.87 -0.67
C ALA A 40 -16.05 -0.50 -1.00
N ILE A 41 -16.65 0.17 0.00
CA ILE A 41 -17.21 1.52 -0.16
C ILE A 41 -16.14 2.52 -0.59
N GLN A 42 -14.94 2.45 0.02
CA GLN A 42 -13.84 3.33 -0.36
C GLN A 42 -13.39 3.11 -1.80
N MET A 43 -13.25 1.86 -2.23
CA MET A 43 -12.88 1.56 -3.62
C MET A 43 -13.91 2.05 -4.62
N ASP A 44 -15.20 1.94 -4.31
CA ASP A 44 -16.27 2.46 -5.18
C ASP A 44 -16.18 3.99 -5.31
N GLN A 45 -15.83 4.69 -4.24
CA GLN A 45 -15.60 6.14 -4.25
C GLN A 45 -14.33 6.54 -5.03
N GLU A 46 -13.22 5.82 -4.82
CA GLU A 46 -11.98 6.04 -5.57
C GLU A 46 -12.22 5.84 -7.08
N ARG A 47 -13.03 4.83 -7.42
CA ARG A 47 -13.43 4.54 -8.80
C ARG A 47 -14.32 5.65 -9.38
N SER A 48 -15.34 6.10 -8.64
CA SER A 48 -16.22 7.19 -9.11
C SER A 48 -15.48 8.51 -9.30
N ASN A 49 -14.40 8.71 -8.55
CA ASN A 49 -13.58 9.92 -8.58
C ASN A 49 -12.36 9.79 -9.50
N PHE A 50 -12.25 8.72 -10.30
CA PHE A 50 -11.13 8.48 -11.22
C PHE A 50 -9.76 8.54 -10.54
N THR A 51 -9.66 8.06 -9.30
CA THR A 51 -8.42 8.10 -8.54
C THR A 51 -7.37 7.18 -9.17
N VAL A 52 -6.23 7.76 -9.56
CA VAL A 52 -5.09 7.05 -10.17
C VAL A 52 -4.01 6.72 -9.14
N GLY A 53 -3.81 7.59 -8.14
CA GLY A 53 -2.90 7.36 -7.03
C GLY A 53 -3.67 7.32 -5.71
N ALA A 54 -3.63 6.22 -4.97
CA ALA A 54 -4.32 6.09 -3.70
C ALA A 54 -3.44 5.48 -2.62
N ASN A 55 -3.62 5.89 -1.37
CA ASN A 55 -2.93 5.25 -0.25
C ASN A 55 -3.35 3.78 -0.16
N ALA A 56 -2.38 2.90 0.09
CA ALA A 56 -2.68 1.50 0.42
C ALA A 56 -3.32 1.43 1.81
N PRO A 57 -4.46 0.74 1.98
CA PRO A 57 -5.07 0.60 3.28
C PRO A 57 -4.20 -0.27 4.20
N VAL A 58 -3.95 0.22 5.41
CA VAL A 58 -3.22 -0.51 6.45
C VAL A 58 -4.14 -0.77 7.64
N VAL A 59 -4.25 -2.04 8.03
CA VAL A 59 -5.02 -2.48 9.19
C VAL A 59 -4.04 -2.76 10.34
N LEU A 60 -4.15 -1.97 11.41
CA LEU A 60 -3.40 -2.16 12.63
C LEU A 60 -4.18 -3.03 13.61
N VAL A 61 -3.59 -4.14 14.05
CA VAL A 61 -4.22 -5.09 14.99
C VAL A 61 -3.37 -5.21 16.24
N PHE A 62 -3.92 -4.82 17.38
CA PHE A 62 -3.27 -4.93 18.69
C PHE A 62 -3.78 -6.14 19.45
N ALA A 63 -2.91 -7.11 19.71
CA ALA A 63 -3.21 -8.40 20.34
C ALA A 63 -2.13 -8.81 21.34
N GLN A 64 -1.87 -7.96 22.34
CA GLN A 64 -0.75 -8.10 23.30
C GLN A 64 -1.13 -8.78 24.62
N SER A 65 -2.41 -9.01 24.87
CA SER A 65 -2.91 -9.61 26.12
C SER A 65 -3.99 -10.68 25.90
N HIS A 66 -4.27 -11.05 24.65
CA HIS A 66 -5.43 -11.85 24.29
C HIS A 66 -5.04 -13.04 23.44
N ARG A 67 -5.57 -14.21 23.77
CA ARG A 67 -5.49 -15.41 22.93
C ARG A 67 -6.65 -15.41 21.93
N ILE A 68 -6.39 -15.82 20.70
CA ILE A 68 -7.42 -16.03 19.68
C ILE A 68 -8.06 -17.40 19.96
N ALA A 69 -9.39 -17.46 20.02
CA ALA A 69 -10.09 -18.73 20.13
C ALA A 69 -9.98 -19.53 18.82
N ASN A 70 -9.82 -20.85 18.88
CA ASN A 70 -9.60 -21.70 17.70
C ASN A 70 -10.67 -21.52 16.60
N ALA A 71 -11.94 -21.38 16.97
CA ALA A 71 -13.02 -21.17 16.00
C ALA A 71 -12.90 -19.80 15.29
N ASP A 72 -12.45 -18.77 16.01
CA ASP A 72 -12.21 -17.45 15.42
C ASP A 72 -10.93 -17.44 14.59
N PHE A 73 -9.91 -18.22 14.97
CA PHE A 73 -8.68 -18.40 14.19
C PHE A 73 -8.96 -18.96 12.80
N GLU A 74 -9.71 -20.06 12.68
CA GLU A 74 -10.03 -20.66 11.39
C GLU A 74 -10.91 -19.75 10.52
N SER A 75 -11.85 -19.04 11.13
CA SER A 75 -12.70 -18.06 10.44
C SER A 75 -11.88 -16.88 9.93
N ALA A 76 -11.04 -16.30 10.80
CA ALA A 76 -10.13 -15.21 10.49
C ALA A 76 -9.16 -15.59 9.37
N ARG A 77 -8.59 -16.79 9.41
CA ARG A 77 -7.69 -17.30 8.37
C ARG A 77 -8.37 -17.37 7.01
N ARG A 78 -9.61 -17.86 6.96
CA ARG A 78 -10.41 -17.91 5.73
C ARG A 78 -10.72 -16.52 5.19
N MET A 79 -11.10 -15.60 6.07
CA MET A 79 -11.40 -14.20 5.69
C MET A 79 -10.15 -13.50 5.17
N LEU A 80 -9.02 -13.59 5.87
CA LEU A 80 -7.75 -13.02 5.44
C LEU A 80 -7.38 -13.51 4.04
N ARG A 81 -7.53 -14.81 3.77
CA ARG A 81 -7.29 -15.37 2.43
C ARG A 81 -8.19 -14.72 1.36
N GLY A 82 -9.49 -14.60 1.63
CA GLY A 82 -10.44 -14.00 0.68
C GLY A 82 -10.26 -12.49 0.50
N SER A 83 -9.85 -11.77 1.55
CA SER A 83 -9.62 -10.32 1.48
C SER A 83 -8.52 -9.95 0.48
N PHE A 84 -7.50 -10.78 0.28
CA PHE A 84 -6.45 -10.50 -0.72
C PHE A 84 -6.91 -10.66 -2.17
N GLU A 85 -7.87 -11.56 -2.42
CA GLU A 85 -8.45 -11.70 -3.75
C GLU A 85 -9.25 -10.45 -4.13
N GLN A 86 -9.90 -9.83 -3.14
CA GLN A 86 -10.70 -8.62 -3.33
C GLN A 86 -9.87 -7.33 -3.25
N PHE A 87 -8.89 -7.27 -2.35
CA PHE A 87 -8.07 -6.09 -2.05
C PHE A 87 -6.57 -6.45 -2.10
N PRO A 88 -5.97 -6.48 -3.30
CA PRO A 88 -4.58 -6.93 -3.48
C PRO A 88 -3.51 -5.99 -2.92
N ASP A 89 -3.92 -4.81 -2.43
CA ASP A 89 -3.07 -3.78 -1.84
C ASP A 89 -3.37 -3.57 -0.34
N LEU A 90 -4.06 -4.51 0.31
CA LEU A 90 -4.34 -4.44 1.74
C LEU A 90 -3.13 -4.90 2.55
N TYR A 91 -2.71 -4.10 3.53
CA TYR A 91 -1.60 -4.44 4.44
C TYR A 91 -2.12 -4.60 5.87
N PHE A 92 -1.49 -5.49 6.61
CA PHE A 92 -1.75 -5.72 8.02
C PHE A 92 -0.46 -5.57 8.82
N ALA A 93 -0.54 -4.84 9.93
CA ALA A 93 0.50 -4.86 10.96
C ALA A 93 -0.11 -5.36 12.27
N PHE A 94 0.39 -6.51 12.73
CA PHE A 94 0.00 -7.15 13.98
C PHE A 94 1.00 -6.79 15.07
N VAL A 95 0.54 -6.16 16.15
CA VAL A 95 1.33 -5.92 17.36
C VAL A 95 0.86 -6.92 18.40
N THR A 96 1.69 -7.92 18.71
CA THR A 96 1.24 -9.08 19.51
C THR A 96 2.32 -9.63 20.42
N ASN A 97 1.92 -10.31 21.49
CA ASN A 97 2.81 -11.09 22.34
C ASN A 97 2.86 -12.59 21.95
N ASP A 98 2.07 -13.01 20.95
CA ASP A 98 1.99 -14.39 20.45
C ASP A 98 2.22 -14.43 18.93
N GLY A 99 3.44 -14.08 18.51
CA GLY A 99 3.76 -14.04 17.09
C GLY A 99 3.78 -15.42 16.42
N ALA A 100 3.89 -16.52 17.16
CA ALA A 100 3.77 -17.87 16.60
C ALA A 100 2.38 -18.11 16.01
N THR A 101 1.32 -17.80 16.77
CA THR A 101 -0.06 -17.92 16.31
C THR A 101 -0.34 -17.00 15.10
N PHE A 102 0.12 -15.74 15.15
CA PHE A 102 -0.09 -14.82 14.03
C PHE A 102 0.71 -15.21 12.77
N ARG A 103 1.92 -15.76 12.90
CA ARG A 103 2.65 -16.35 11.76
C ARG A 103 1.89 -17.53 11.15
N GLN A 104 1.26 -18.37 11.97
CA GLN A 104 0.42 -19.46 11.46
C GLN A 104 -0.85 -18.94 10.77
N LEU A 105 -1.45 -17.86 11.30
CA LEU A 105 -2.62 -17.20 10.74
C LEU A 105 -2.34 -16.65 9.33
N THR A 106 -1.15 -16.09 9.12
CA THR A 106 -0.73 -15.46 7.85
C THR A 106 0.08 -16.39 6.94
N ASN A 107 0.36 -17.62 7.38
CA ASN A 107 1.04 -18.60 6.56
C ASN A 107 0.08 -19.21 5.54
N PHE A 108 0.18 -18.70 4.32
CA PHE A 108 -0.57 -19.17 3.17
C PHE A 108 0.32 -19.86 2.11
N THR A 109 1.53 -20.31 2.45
CA THR A 109 2.52 -20.85 1.48
C THR A 109 2.00 -21.97 0.56
N GLY A 110 0.91 -22.65 0.95
CA GLY A 110 0.22 -23.65 0.13
C GLY A 110 -0.85 -23.11 -0.85
N THR A 111 -1.08 -21.80 -0.91
CA THR A 111 -2.01 -21.18 -1.87
C THR A 111 -1.23 -20.53 -3.01
N THR A 112 -1.66 -20.80 -4.24
CA THR A 112 -1.04 -20.32 -5.47
C THR A 112 -1.00 -18.79 -5.58
N HIS A 113 -1.78 -18.07 -4.78
CA HIS A 113 -1.84 -16.59 -4.76
C HIS A 113 -1.02 -15.95 -3.62
N SER A 114 -0.38 -16.73 -2.73
CA SER A 114 0.17 -16.27 -1.44
C SER A 114 1.58 -15.70 -1.45
N ARG A 115 2.28 -15.61 -2.58
CA ARG A 115 3.70 -15.18 -2.57
C ARG A 115 3.91 -13.72 -2.08
N SER A 116 2.83 -13.01 -1.76
CA SER A 116 2.78 -11.68 -1.17
C SER A 116 2.57 -11.66 0.36
N ALA A 117 2.50 -12.82 1.05
CA ALA A 117 2.27 -12.85 2.50
C ALA A 117 3.33 -12.05 3.28
N ASP A 118 4.60 -12.21 2.95
CA ASP A 118 5.71 -11.46 3.57
C ASP A 118 5.70 -9.96 3.22
N GLU A 119 5.04 -9.57 2.12
CA GLU A 119 4.89 -8.16 1.72
C GLU A 119 3.78 -7.48 2.51
N HIS A 120 2.65 -8.18 2.72
CA HIS A 120 1.44 -7.56 3.27
C HIS A 120 1.17 -7.84 4.75
N TYR A 121 1.83 -8.84 5.35
CA TYR A 121 1.66 -9.16 6.76
C TYR A 121 2.93 -8.85 7.55
N HIS A 122 2.86 -7.83 8.38
CA HIS A 122 3.93 -7.45 9.29
C HIS A 122 3.56 -7.88 10.73
N ILE A 123 4.49 -8.52 11.42
CA ILE A 123 4.29 -8.97 12.80
C ILE A 123 5.36 -8.32 13.66
N ILE A 124 4.91 -7.52 14.62
CA ILE A 124 5.72 -6.88 15.66
C ILE A 124 5.47 -7.65 16.96
N GLU A 125 6.47 -8.39 17.41
CA GLU A 125 6.40 -9.14 18.66
C GLU A 125 6.81 -8.28 19.86
N THR A 126 5.86 -8.02 20.75
CA THR A 126 6.10 -7.29 22.01
C THR A 126 5.10 -7.72 23.07
N GLY A 127 5.62 -8.01 24.27
CA GLY A 127 4.82 -8.27 25.47
C GLY A 127 4.32 -7.01 26.17
N GLN A 128 4.78 -5.82 25.75
CA GLN A 128 4.52 -4.55 26.43
C GLN A 128 3.52 -3.69 25.64
N THR A 129 2.46 -3.23 26.28
CA THR A 129 1.42 -2.39 25.65
C THR A 129 1.83 -0.93 25.44
N ALA A 130 2.96 -0.52 25.98
CA ALA A 130 3.47 0.85 25.83
C ALA A 130 3.95 1.11 24.40
N ILE A 131 3.44 2.18 23.78
CA ILE A 131 3.70 2.54 22.37
C ILE A 131 5.18 2.73 22.07
N ALA A 132 5.93 3.32 23.02
CA ALA A 132 7.36 3.54 22.90
C ALA A 132 8.16 2.26 22.57
N THR A 133 7.60 1.08 22.85
CA THR A 133 8.26 -0.22 22.65
C THR A 133 8.18 -0.73 21.21
N PHE A 134 7.23 -0.23 20.41
CA PHE A 134 6.99 -0.69 19.04
C PHE A 134 6.88 0.45 18.02
N GLN A 135 6.94 1.72 18.45
CA GLN A 135 6.72 2.89 17.59
C GLN A 135 7.69 2.96 16.40
N ASP A 136 8.97 2.66 16.61
CA ASP A 136 9.99 2.79 15.56
C ASP A 136 9.78 1.73 14.48
N GLN A 137 9.53 0.49 14.90
CA GLN A 137 9.23 -0.62 13.98
C GLN A 137 7.93 -0.38 13.21
N LEU A 138 6.87 0.07 13.90
CA LEU A 138 5.61 0.41 13.25
C LEU A 138 5.77 1.58 12.28
N GLY A 139 6.51 2.61 12.66
CA GLY A 139 6.83 3.75 11.80
C GLY A 139 7.61 3.34 10.55
N GLN A 140 8.58 2.44 10.69
CA GLN A 140 9.33 1.89 9.56
C GLN A 140 8.42 1.10 8.62
N ILE A 141 7.57 0.21 9.14
CA ILE A 141 6.60 -0.55 8.35
C ILE A 141 5.71 0.41 7.55
N LEU A 142 5.07 1.37 8.22
CA LEU A 142 4.13 2.31 7.59
C LEU A 142 4.79 3.16 6.49
N ARG A 143 6.08 3.52 6.62
CA ARG A 143 6.83 4.25 5.60
C ARG A 143 7.24 3.38 4.41
N THR A 144 7.40 2.08 4.61
CA THR A 144 7.83 1.16 3.53
C THR A 144 6.69 0.68 2.64
N ILE A 145 5.44 0.81 3.10
CA ILE A 145 4.25 0.40 2.35
C ILE A 145 4.08 1.33 1.13
N PRO A 146 4.07 0.79 -0.09
CA PRO A 146 3.91 1.60 -1.29
C PRO A 146 2.48 2.13 -1.42
N GLN A 147 2.36 3.31 -2.02
CA GLN A 147 1.10 3.82 -2.53
C GLN A 147 0.64 3.00 -3.75
N ARG A 148 -0.66 3.00 -4.01
CA ARG A 148 -1.28 2.27 -5.12
C ARG A 148 -1.30 3.13 -6.37
N LEU A 149 -0.79 2.59 -7.46
CA LEU A 149 -1.07 3.09 -8.81
C LEU A 149 -2.24 2.29 -9.38
N MET A 150 -3.32 3.00 -9.67
CA MET A 150 -4.56 2.51 -10.21
C MET A 150 -4.75 3.12 -11.59
N ALA A 151 -5.22 2.32 -12.55
CA ALA A 151 -5.62 2.91 -13.83
C ALA A 151 -6.91 3.71 -13.65
N PRO A 152 -7.05 4.86 -14.33
CA PRO A 152 -8.30 5.62 -14.33
C PRO A 152 -9.45 4.77 -14.89
N ASP A 153 -10.62 4.86 -14.26
CA ASP A 153 -11.79 4.10 -14.66
C ASP A 153 -12.54 4.79 -15.82
N CYS A 154 -12.18 4.42 -17.05
CA CYS A 154 -12.77 5.01 -18.25
C CYS A 154 -14.02 4.23 -18.72
N HIS A 155 -15.08 4.21 -17.91
CA HIS A 155 -16.33 3.48 -18.21
C HIS A 155 -17.15 4.05 -19.37
N THR A 156 -17.10 5.36 -19.61
CA THR A 156 -17.90 6.03 -20.65
C THR A 156 -17.03 6.73 -21.67
N ALA A 157 -17.56 6.90 -22.89
CA ALA A 157 -16.88 7.66 -23.95
C ALA A 157 -16.58 9.11 -23.52
N SER A 158 -17.47 9.74 -22.73
CA SER A 158 -17.27 11.09 -22.20
C SER A 158 -16.13 11.17 -21.18
N ASN A 159 -15.90 10.12 -20.39
CA ASN A 159 -14.90 10.13 -19.32
C ASN A 159 -13.50 9.73 -19.83
N ARG A 160 -13.44 9.04 -20.98
CA ARG A 160 -12.17 8.66 -21.62
C ARG A 160 -11.33 9.87 -22.06
N ASP A 161 -11.98 10.94 -22.51
CA ASP A 161 -11.29 12.13 -23.04
C ASP A 161 -10.91 13.13 -21.95
N LEU A 162 -11.58 13.12 -20.79
CA LEU A 162 -11.25 13.96 -19.64
C LEU A 162 -9.83 13.68 -19.10
N TRP A 163 -9.37 12.44 -19.18
CA TRP A 163 -8.04 12.06 -18.68
C TRP A 163 -6.88 12.61 -19.54
N ARG A 164 -7.15 13.05 -20.76
CA ARG A 164 -6.16 13.72 -21.62
C ARG A 164 -6.09 15.22 -21.34
N ALA A 165 -7.02 15.78 -20.55
CA ALA A 165 -7.05 17.19 -20.25
C ALA A 165 -5.92 17.57 -19.27
N PRO A 166 -5.21 18.69 -19.50
CA PRO A 166 -4.15 19.16 -18.61
C PRO A 166 -4.60 19.41 -17.16
N VAL A 167 -5.89 19.70 -16.96
CA VAL A 167 -6.48 20.15 -15.69
C VAL A 167 -6.62 19.04 -14.66
N VAL A 168 -6.70 17.76 -15.07
CA VAL A 168 -6.82 16.63 -14.12
C VAL A 168 -5.50 16.36 -13.38
N ARG A 169 -4.41 17.05 -13.75
CA ARG A 169 -3.06 16.80 -13.22
C ARG A 169 -2.83 17.31 -11.79
N GLU A 170 -3.55 18.34 -11.35
CA GLU A 170 -3.35 18.96 -10.02
C GLU A 170 -3.72 18.00 -8.87
N GLU A 171 -4.67 17.09 -9.07
CA GLU A 171 -5.05 16.07 -8.07
C GLU A 171 -3.99 14.97 -7.88
N TYR A 172 -2.94 14.97 -8.71
CA TYR A 172 -1.86 13.99 -8.70
C TYR A 172 -0.52 14.56 -8.22
N GLU A 173 -0.49 15.83 -7.81
CA GLU A 173 0.73 16.44 -7.30
C GLU A 173 1.06 15.90 -5.90
N GLN A 174 2.26 15.35 -5.78
CA GLN A 174 2.81 14.95 -4.51
C GLN A 174 4.13 15.66 -4.27
N TYR A 175 4.29 16.18 -3.06
CA TYR A 175 5.53 16.82 -2.66
C TYR A 175 6.61 15.75 -2.42
N LEU A 176 7.75 15.94 -3.07
CA LEU A 176 8.95 15.14 -2.86
C LEU A 176 9.86 15.86 -1.87
N THR A 177 9.98 15.32 -0.66
CA THR A 177 10.95 15.81 0.32
C THR A 177 12.35 15.28 0.00
N PRO A 178 13.40 16.11 0.00
CA PRO A 178 14.79 15.65 -0.13
C PRO A 178 15.13 14.54 0.88
N GLY A 179 15.79 13.47 0.41
CA GLY A 179 16.17 12.33 1.25
C GLY A 179 15.03 11.38 1.63
N VAL A 180 13.80 11.63 1.16
CA VAL A 180 12.65 10.74 1.33
C VAL A 180 12.30 10.09 0.00
N GLU A 181 12.12 8.77 0.00
CA GLU A 181 11.67 8.00 -1.15
C GLU A 181 10.15 7.84 -1.11
N LEU A 182 9.47 8.20 -2.21
CA LEU A 182 8.10 7.79 -2.44
C LEU A 182 8.08 6.44 -3.14
N ARG A 183 7.19 5.55 -2.70
CA ARG A 183 7.05 4.20 -3.24
C ARG A 183 5.67 4.02 -3.82
N TYR A 184 5.61 3.42 -4.99
CA TYR A 184 4.37 3.10 -5.68
C TYR A 184 4.35 1.64 -6.09
N ARG A 185 3.16 1.05 -6.15
CA ARG A 185 2.89 -0.32 -6.58
C ARG A 185 1.79 -0.32 -7.62
N LEU A 186 2.05 -0.99 -8.74
CA LEU A 186 1.06 -1.32 -9.74
C LEU A 186 0.75 -2.81 -9.65
N GLY A 187 -0.49 -3.12 -9.27
CA GLY A 187 -0.91 -4.47 -8.90
C GLY A 187 -0.87 -5.48 -10.06
N GLN A 188 -0.48 -6.72 -9.74
CA GLN A 188 -0.36 -7.82 -10.72
C GLN A 188 -1.63 -8.10 -11.54
N LEU A 189 -2.82 -7.93 -10.96
CA LEU A 189 -4.09 -8.22 -11.65
C LEU A 189 -4.31 -7.25 -12.83
N PHE A 190 -3.91 -5.99 -12.65
CA PHE A 190 -3.97 -5.01 -13.73
C PHE A 190 -2.98 -5.34 -14.84
N LEU A 191 -1.74 -5.72 -14.49
CA LEU A 191 -0.70 -6.12 -15.44
C LEU A 191 -1.12 -7.35 -16.26
N ARG A 192 -1.78 -8.33 -15.63
CA ARG A 192 -2.27 -9.54 -16.30
C ARG A 192 -3.30 -9.22 -17.37
N ASN A 193 -4.18 -8.28 -17.08
CA ASN A 193 -5.33 -7.96 -17.93
C ASN A 193 -5.00 -6.87 -18.98
N SER A 194 -3.74 -6.46 -19.09
CA SER A 194 -3.31 -5.36 -19.96
C SER A 194 -2.22 -5.82 -20.92
N GLU A 195 -2.41 -5.58 -22.23
CA GLU A 195 -1.36 -5.84 -23.23
C GLU A 195 -0.29 -4.74 -23.24
N HIS A 196 -0.70 -3.49 -23.03
CA HIS A 196 0.20 -2.34 -22.97
C HIS A 196 -0.08 -1.52 -21.72
N VAL A 197 0.96 -1.33 -20.91
CA VAL A 197 0.90 -0.52 -19.69
C VAL A 197 1.95 0.59 -19.81
N ARG A 198 1.53 1.83 -19.55
CA ARG A 198 2.41 2.99 -19.58
C ARG A 198 2.24 3.78 -18.30
N VAL A 199 3.33 4.05 -17.62
CA VAL A 199 3.35 4.86 -16.40
C VAL A 199 4.19 6.10 -16.67
N GLN A 200 3.61 7.27 -16.37
CA GLN A 200 4.28 8.56 -16.53
C GLN A 200 4.53 9.17 -15.16
N PHE A 201 5.75 9.64 -14.94
CA PHE A 201 6.09 10.53 -13.84
C PHE A 201 6.43 11.89 -14.42
N MET A 202 5.81 12.95 -13.91
CA MET A 202 5.95 14.29 -14.45
C MET A 202 6.53 15.22 -13.38
N ASN A 203 7.46 16.07 -13.80
CA ASN A 203 8.08 17.12 -13.02
C ASN A 203 7.55 18.46 -13.48
N THR A 204 7.19 19.32 -12.54
CA THR A 204 6.75 20.70 -12.77
C THR A 204 7.86 21.69 -12.40
N ASP A 205 9.08 21.41 -12.85
CA ASP A 205 10.30 22.24 -12.72
C ASP A 205 10.80 22.53 -11.28
N TYR A 206 10.44 21.71 -10.30
CA TYR A 206 10.85 21.90 -8.90
C TYR A 206 12.23 21.31 -8.53
N GLY A 207 12.95 20.74 -9.49
CA GLY A 207 14.23 20.06 -9.26
C GLY A 207 14.47 18.95 -10.27
N GLU A 208 15.34 17.99 -9.93
CA GLU A 208 15.51 16.74 -10.68
C GLU A 208 15.11 15.56 -9.78
N PHE A 209 14.31 14.63 -10.30
CA PHE A 209 14.01 13.38 -9.62
C PHE A 209 14.42 12.17 -10.44
N THR A 210 14.79 11.11 -9.72
CA THR A 210 15.03 9.78 -10.26
C THR A 210 13.84 8.88 -9.94
N VAL A 211 13.36 8.17 -10.96
CA VAL A 211 12.39 7.09 -10.82
C VAL A 211 13.06 5.77 -11.17
N CYS A 212 12.99 4.80 -10.26
CA CYS A 212 13.42 3.44 -10.53
C CYS A 212 12.24 2.48 -10.54
N GLU A 213 12.24 1.49 -11.43
CA GLU A 213 11.23 0.45 -11.49
C GLU A 213 11.79 -0.98 -11.33
N GLY A 214 10.94 -1.88 -10.84
CA GLY A 214 11.32 -3.26 -10.59
C GLY A 214 10.16 -4.13 -10.08
N ARG A 215 10.43 -5.41 -9.86
CA ARG A 215 9.42 -6.41 -9.44
C ARG A 215 9.65 -7.02 -8.06
N ASN A 216 10.68 -6.56 -7.37
CA ASN A 216 11.04 -7.05 -6.05
C ASN A 216 10.72 -5.98 -5.01
N TYR A 217 9.75 -6.25 -4.12
CA TYR A 217 9.38 -5.31 -3.07
C TYR A 217 10.46 -5.14 -1.99
N ARG A 218 11.42 -6.08 -1.89
CA ARG A 218 12.46 -6.09 -0.84
C ARG A 218 13.72 -5.32 -1.22
N VAL A 219 13.96 -5.15 -2.51
CA VAL A 219 15.22 -4.60 -3.03
C VAL A 219 14.89 -3.33 -3.80
N ALA A 220 15.79 -2.35 -3.73
CA ALA A 220 15.66 -1.14 -4.51
C ALA A 220 15.54 -1.51 -6.00
N PRO A 221 14.63 -0.88 -6.75
CA PRO A 221 14.49 -1.19 -8.17
C PRO A 221 15.75 -0.78 -8.96
N GLU A 222 16.11 -1.56 -9.98
CA GLU A 222 17.38 -1.42 -10.69
C GLU A 222 17.28 -0.60 -11.99
N HIS A 223 16.09 -0.51 -12.60
CA HIS A 223 15.91 0.23 -13.84
C HIS A 223 15.49 1.68 -13.55
N CYS A 224 16.47 2.60 -13.56
CA CYS A 224 16.26 3.99 -13.19
C CYS A 224 16.31 4.94 -14.39
N GLN A 225 15.47 5.97 -14.36
CA GLN A 225 15.50 7.13 -15.24
C GLN A 225 15.45 8.40 -14.39
N THR A 226 16.20 9.42 -14.78
CA THR A 226 16.25 10.71 -14.07
C THR A 226 15.76 11.81 -14.99
N THR A 227 14.93 12.73 -14.47
CA THR A 227 14.54 13.93 -15.20
C THR A 227 15.76 14.81 -15.40
N GLY A 228 16.08 15.14 -16.65
CA GLY A 228 17.15 16.10 -16.98
C GLY A 228 16.61 17.44 -17.48
N PRO A 229 17.49 18.36 -17.88
CA PRO A 229 17.10 19.66 -18.43
C PRO A 229 16.19 19.50 -19.66
N GLY A 230 14.95 19.98 -19.58
CA GLY A 230 13.94 19.87 -20.65
C GLY A 230 13.20 18.53 -20.73
N LEU A 231 13.46 17.60 -19.79
CA LEU A 231 12.73 16.33 -19.64
C LEU A 231 11.75 16.43 -18.46
N GLU A 232 10.62 17.09 -18.70
CA GLU A 232 9.53 17.24 -17.71
C GLU A 232 8.79 15.92 -17.44
N SER A 233 8.99 14.86 -18.22
CA SER A 233 8.32 13.59 -17.96
C SER A 233 9.15 12.36 -18.30
N LEU A 234 9.03 11.35 -17.46
CA LEU A 234 9.62 10.02 -17.61
C LEU A 234 8.51 9.02 -17.93
N TRP A 235 8.73 8.19 -18.94
CA TRP A 235 7.79 7.15 -19.36
C TRP A 235 8.39 5.77 -19.19
N PHE A 236 7.63 4.92 -18.49
CA PHE A 236 7.92 3.50 -18.35
C PHE A 236 6.88 2.71 -19.16
N ASN A 237 7.35 2.09 -20.24
CA ASN A 237 6.49 1.40 -21.21
C ASN A 237 6.67 -0.11 -21.09
N HIS A 238 5.56 -0.80 -20.80
CA HIS A 238 5.53 -2.24 -20.62
C HIS A 238 4.63 -2.88 -21.67
N THR A 239 5.20 -3.78 -22.48
CA THR A 239 4.43 -4.59 -23.44
C THR A 239 4.35 -6.01 -22.92
N ARG A 240 3.13 -6.53 -22.83
CA ARG A 240 2.80 -7.86 -22.27
C ARG A 240 3.54 -8.10 -20.95
N PRO A 241 3.30 -7.28 -19.91
CA PRO A 241 4.06 -7.33 -18.65
C PRO A 241 3.95 -8.68 -17.91
N CYS A 242 3.03 -9.57 -18.29
CA CYS A 242 2.92 -10.92 -17.74
C CYS A 242 3.15 -12.03 -18.79
N ASP A 243 3.37 -11.70 -20.07
CA ASP A 243 3.66 -12.57 -21.22
C ASP A 243 3.16 -14.04 -21.14
N GLY A 244 1.86 -14.24 -20.91
CA GLY A 244 1.25 -15.59 -20.88
C GLY A 244 1.71 -16.50 -19.72
N ILE A 245 2.48 -15.98 -18.77
CA ILE A 245 2.94 -16.70 -17.59
C ILE A 245 1.73 -17.06 -16.70
N MET A 246 1.69 -18.31 -16.20
CA MET A 246 0.66 -18.79 -15.25
C MET A 246 0.47 -17.83 -14.07
N ASP A 247 -0.79 -17.71 -13.62
CA ASP A 247 -1.37 -16.74 -12.66
C ASP A 247 -0.56 -16.39 -11.40
N HIS A 248 0.44 -17.19 -11.03
CA HIS A 248 1.20 -17.12 -9.78
C HIS A 248 2.56 -16.43 -9.93
N ALA A 249 3.04 -16.28 -11.17
CA ALA A 249 4.41 -15.81 -11.44
C ALA A 249 4.47 -14.39 -12.00
N CYS A 250 3.35 -13.81 -12.45
CA CYS A 250 3.32 -12.38 -12.74
C CYS A 250 3.28 -11.57 -11.44
N ARG A 251 4.39 -10.89 -11.12
CA ARG A 251 4.52 -10.03 -9.94
C ARG A 251 4.09 -8.60 -10.24
N SER A 252 3.65 -7.88 -9.22
CA SER A 252 3.42 -6.44 -9.27
C SER A 252 4.69 -5.68 -9.69
N LEU A 253 4.50 -4.48 -10.24
CA LEU A 253 5.58 -3.53 -10.51
C LEU A 253 5.66 -2.53 -9.36
N TYR A 254 6.87 -2.17 -8.98
CA TYR A 254 7.16 -1.19 -7.95
C TYR A 254 7.96 -0.05 -8.56
N TYR A 255 7.61 1.17 -8.18
CA TYR A 255 8.35 2.36 -8.53
C TYR A 255 8.83 3.07 -7.28
N THR A 256 10.06 3.59 -7.32
CA THR A 256 10.60 4.46 -6.27
C THR A 256 10.94 5.80 -6.89
N VAL A 257 10.45 6.88 -6.30
CA VAL A 257 10.73 8.25 -6.73
C VAL A 257 11.54 8.94 -5.66
N ARG A 258 12.68 9.51 -6.05
CA ARG A 258 13.59 10.24 -5.16
C ARG A 258 13.98 11.55 -5.80
N LEU A 259 14.04 12.59 -5.00
CA LEU A 259 14.58 13.88 -5.42
C LEU A 259 16.11 13.84 -5.34
N GLU A 260 16.78 14.16 -6.44
CA GLU A 260 18.25 14.26 -6.52
C GLU A 260 18.70 15.69 -6.21
N SER A 261 18.01 16.67 -6.79
CA SER A 261 18.25 18.09 -6.58
C SER A 261 16.91 18.81 -6.45
N SER A 262 16.85 19.82 -5.58
CA SER A 262 15.68 20.69 -5.46
C SER A 262 16.07 22.11 -5.88
N ASN A 263 15.24 22.71 -6.72
CA ASN A 263 15.34 24.13 -7.06
C ASN A 263 14.56 25.02 -6.09
N VAL A 264 13.81 24.42 -5.16
CA VAL A 264 13.04 25.12 -4.14
C VAL A 264 13.86 25.19 -2.86
N MET A 265 14.36 26.38 -2.53
CA MET A 265 14.88 26.63 -1.20
C MET A 265 13.69 26.69 -0.23
N CYS A 266 13.65 25.79 0.75
CA CYS A 266 12.81 26.01 1.92
C CYS A 266 13.36 27.25 2.63
N ASN A 267 12.57 28.33 2.69
CA ASN A 267 12.86 29.40 3.64
C ASN A 267 12.64 28.83 5.04
N GLU A 268 13.69 28.82 5.85
CA GLU A 268 13.62 28.52 7.29
C GLU A 268 12.74 29.51 8.05
#